data_AF-T0ZW40-F1
#
_entry.id   AF-T0ZW40-F1
#
_cell.length_a   1.000
_cell.length_b   1.000
_cell.length_c   1.000
_cell.angle_alpha   90.00
_cell.angle_beta   90.00
_cell.angle_gamma   90.00
#
_symmetry.space_group_name_H-M   'P 1'
#
loop_
_entity.id
_entity.type
_entity.pdbx_description
1 polymer ?
#
loop_
_entity_poly.entity_id
_entity_poly.type
_entity_poly.pdbx_seq_one_letter_code
_entity_poly.pdbx_strand_id
1 'polypeptide(L)' 'EEIFAGVPAVMADPHPRDPRMRAIGKTRSGRYVFLVFMPRTVHGRTLIRPISARYMHKKEIARYESSSPQEDAVPPE' A
#
# COMPACT_ATOMS: atom_id res chain seq x y z
N GLU A 1 2.48 9.57 6.55
CA GLU A 1 2.65 8.12 6.81
C GLU A 1 1.34 7.37 7.09
N GLU A 2 0.18 8.03 7.05
CA GLU A 2 -1.13 7.43 7.46
C GLU A 2 -1.51 6.10 6.79
N ILE A 3 -1.01 5.81 5.60
CA ILE A 3 -1.38 4.60 4.84
C ILE A 3 -0.75 3.35 5.46
N PHE A 4 0.42 3.49 6.08
CA PHE A 4 1.08 2.41 6.82
C PHE A 4 0.48 2.19 8.21
N ALA A 5 -0.40 3.09 8.68
CA ALA A 5 -1.12 2.94 9.95
C ALA A 5 -2.40 2.10 9.80
N GLY A 6 -2.84 1.80 8.57
CA GLY A 6 -3.91 0.83 8.29
C GLY A 6 -3.35 -0.51 7.80
N VAL A 7 -4.19 -1.34 7.17
CA VAL A 7 -3.75 -2.57 6.47
C VAL A 7 -3.86 -2.33 4.97
N PRO A 8 -2.80 -1.78 4.34
CA PRO A 8 -2.78 -1.66 2.89
C PRO A 8 -2.69 -3.04 2.25
N ALA A 9 -3.35 -3.23 1.12
CA ALA A 9 -3.11 -4.39 0.28
C ALA A 9 -1.73 -4.24 -0.36
N VAL A 10 -0.83 -5.14 0.01
CA VAL A 10 0.56 -5.13 -0.43
C VAL A 10 0.77 -6.24 -1.45
N MET A 11 1.18 -5.87 -2.66
CA MET A 11 1.49 -6.80 -3.73
C MET A 11 2.96 -6.66 -4.14
N ALA A 12 3.63 -7.79 -4.34
CA ALA A 12 4.98 -7.82 -4.88
C ALA A 12 5.02 -7.29 -6.33
N ASP A 13 6.10 -6.62 -6.70
CA ASP A 13 6.39 -6.36 -8.12
C ASP A 13 6.92 -7.64 -8.78
N PRO A 14 6.53 -7.95 -10.03
CA PRO A 14 7.03 -9.12 -10.76
C PRO A 14 8.53 -9.07 -11.13
N HIS A 15 9.24 -7.96 -10.88
CA HIS A 15 10.67 -7.84 -11.18
C HIS A 15 11.57 -8.19 -9.97
N PRO A 16 12.31 -9.32 -10.01
CA PRO A 16 13.11 -9.80 -8.87
C PRO A 16 14.40 -9.00 -8.60
N ARG A 17 14.83 -8.12 -9.51
CA ARG A 17 16.09 -7.36 -9.36
C ARG A 17 15.95 -6.09 -8.53
N ASP A 18 14.72 -5.62 -8.30
CA ASP A 18 14.47 -4.40 -7.57
C ASP A 18 13.22 -4.63 -6.69
N PRO A 19 13.36 -4.86 -5.37
CA PRO A 19 12.27 -5.31 -4.50
C PRO A 19 11.29 -4.15 -4.23
N ARG A 20 10.59 -3.73 -5.27
CA ARG A 20 9.53 -2.74 -5.19
C ARG A 20 8.27 -3.45 -4.74
N MET A 21 7.65 -2.89 -3.73
CA MET A 21 6.37 -3.31 -3.19
C MET A 21 5.35 -2.23 -3.50
N ARG A 22 4.15 -2.67 -3.88
CA ARG A 22 3.03 -1.80 -4.21
C ARG A 22 1.98 -1.97 -3.11
N ALA A 23 1.64 -0.88 -2.45
CA ALA A 23 0.60 -0.81 -1.44
C ALA A 23 -0.58 0.00 -1.98
N ILE A 24 -1.79 -0.52 -1.83
CA ILE A 24 -3.03 0.24 -1.96
C ILE A 24 -3.62 0.37 -0.57
N GLY A 25 -3.83 1.60 -0.11
CA GLY A 25 -4.50 1.84 1.15
C GLY A 25 -5.45 3.02 1.08
N LYS A 26 -6.33 3.11 2.07
CA LYS A 26 -7.33 4.16 2.18
C LYS A 26 -6.92 5.09 3.32
N THR A 27 -6.93 6.40 3.06
CA THR A 27 -6.73 7.42 4.12
C THR A 27 -7.93 7.45 5.06
N ARG A 28 -7.80 8.05 6.26
CA ARG A 28 -8.93 8.24 7.19
C ARG A 28 -10.10 9.01 6.56
N SER A 29 -9.83 9.84 5.56
CA SER A 29 -10.83 10.57 4.77
C SER A 29 -11.51 9.72 3.68
N GLY A 30 -11.22 8.42 3.60
CA GLY A 30 -11.80 7.51 2.63
C GLY A 30 -11.17 7.54 1.23
N ARG A 31 -10.08 8.29 1.02
CA ARG A 31 -9.41 8.38 -0.29
C ARG A 31 -8.42 7.24 -0.47
N TYR A 32 -8.50 6.54 -1.61
CA TYR A 32 -7.53 5.52 -2.00
C TYR A 32 -6.22 6.15 -2.50
N VAL A 33 -5.12 5.60 -2.01
CA VAL A 33 -3.76 6.00 -2.36
C VAL A 33 -2.98 4.77 -2.80
N PHE A 34 -2.30 4.92 -3.93
CA PHE A 34 -1.36 3.95 -4.46
C PHE A 34 0.05 4.39 -4.08
N LEU A 35 0.76 3.52 -3.39
CA LEU A 35 2.08 3.78 -2.86
C LEU A 35 3.06 2.71 -3.32
N VAL A 36 4.22 3.15 -3.80
CA VAL A 36 5.33 2.27 -4.19
C VAL A 36 6.50 2.53 -3.25
N PHE A 37 7.03 1.47 -2.66
CA PHE A 37 8.12 1.54 -1.71
C PHE A 37 9.05 0.34 -1.85
N MET A 38 10.24 0.44 -1.28
CA MET A 38 11.14 -0.69 -1.11
C MET A 38 11.37 -0.92 0.39
N PRO A 39 11.23 -2.16 0.89
CA PRO A 39 11.73 -2.49 2.21
C PRO A 39 13.26 -2.44 2.20
N ARG A 40 13.85 -1.93 3.29
CA ARG A 40 15.29 -1.93 3.53
C ARG A 40 15.55 -2.31 4.97
N THR A 41 16.37 -3.33 5.19
CA THR A 41 16.85 -3.65 6.53
C THR A 41 18.07 -2.79 6.84
N VAL A 42 17.96 -1.93 7.86
CA VAL A 42 19.05 -1.05 8.31
C VAL A 42 19.21 -1.25 9.81
N HIS A 43 20.40 -1.66 10.25
CA HIS A 43 20.69 -1.98 11.66
C HIS A 43 19.68 -2.95 12.31
N GLY A 44 19.26 -3.99 11.58
CA GLY A 44 18.27 -4.96 12.06
C GLY A 44 16.83 -4.46 12.12
N ARG A 45 16.56 -3.22 11.68
CA ARG A 45 15.21 -2.65 11.58
C ARG A 45 14.73 -2.67 10.13
N THR A 46 13.51 -3.11 9.91
CA THR A 46 12.85 -3.00 8.61
C THR A 46 12.35 -1.57 8.43
N LEU A 47 12.98 -0.84 7.52
CA LEU A 47 12.59 0.49 7.11
C LEU A 47 11.94 0.45 5.72
N ILE A 48 11.11 1.43 5.44
CA ILE A 48 10.50 1.62 4.12
C ILE A 48 11.16 2.81 3.44
N ARG A 49 11.64 2.61 2.20
CA ARG A 49 12.02 3.71 1.32
C ARG A 49 10.83 4.01 0.40
N PRO A 50 10.07 5.09 0.64
CA PRO A 50 9.05 5.52 -0.30
C PRO A 50 9.70 5.93 -1.63
N ILE A 51 9.10 5.49 -2.74
CA ILE A 51 9.53 5.84 -4.11
C ILE A 51 8.51 6.78 -4.73
N SER A 52 7.23 6.45 -4.62
CA SER A 52 6.14 7.27 -5.12
C SER A 52 4.87 7.06 -4.31
N ALA A 53 4.07 8.13 -4.18
CA ALA A 53 2.75 8.09 -3.57
C ALA A 53 1.81 8.95 -4.43
N ARG A 54 0.71 8.37 -4.89
CA ARG A 54 -0.29 9.06 -5.72
C ARG A 54 -1.70 8.67 -5.32
N TYR A 55 -2.63 9.61 -5.37
CA TYR A 55 -4.05 9.28 -5.26
C TYR A 55 -4.48 8.41 -6.44
N MET A 56 -5.30 7.39 -6.16
CA MET A 56 -5.85 6.55 -7.23
C MET A 56 -6.95 7.30 -7.99
N HIS A 57 -7.04 7.06 -9.29
CA HIS A 57 -8.15 7.57 -10.09
C HIS A 57 -9.41 6.73 -9.87
N LYS A 58 -10.59 7.36 -10.01
CA LYS A 58 -11.90 6.71 -9.80
C LYS A 58 -12.07 5.38 -10.56
N LYS A 59 -11.54 5.28 -11.79
CA LYS A 59 -11.60 4.06 -12.61
C LYS A 59 -10.74 2.91 -12.04
N GLU A 60 -9.56 3.24 -11.49
CA GLU A 60 -8.68 2.25 -10.84
C GLU A 60 -9.30 1.76 -9.53
N ILE A 61 -9.93 2.66 -8.77
CA ILE A 61 -10.64 2.34 -7.52
C ILE A 61 -11.78 1.35 -7.79
N ALA A 62 -12.65 1.67 -8.76
CA ALA A 62 -13.78 0.80 -9.10
C ALA A 62 -13.32 -0.61 -9.51
N ARG A 63 -12.22 -0.72 -10.25
CA ARG A 63 -11.67 -2.02 -10.63
C ARG A 63 -11.09 -2.78 -9.43
N TYR A 64 -10.44 -2.08 -8.52
CA TYR A 64 -9.86 -2.65 -7.31
C TYR A 64 -10.94 -3.14 -6.33
N GLU A 65 -11.99 -2.35 -6.09
CA GLU A 65 -13.14 -2.72 -5.24
C GLU A 65 -13.89 -3.92 -5.83
N SER A 66 -14.09 -3.98 -7.15
CA SER A 66 -14.75 -5.14 -7.78
C SER A 66 -13.93 -6.43 -7.74
N SER A 67 -12.61 -6.36 -7.49
CA SER A 67 -11.71 -7.53 -7.54
C SER A 67 -11.23 -7.99 -6.17
N SER A 68 -11.48 -7.22 -5.11
CA SER A 68 -10.95 -7.50 -3.76
C SER A 68 -12.12 -7.79 -2.81
N PRO A 69 -12.21 -8.99 -2.19
CA PRO A 69 -13.01 -9.14 -0.99
C PRO A 69 -12.34 -8.30 0.09
N GLN A 70 -12.98 -7.20 0.44
CA GLN A 70 -12.54 -6.24 1.44
C GLN A 70 -12.54 -6.92 2.81
N GLU A 71 -11.38 -7.38 3.28
CA GLU A 71 -11.17 -7.58 4.71
C GLU A 71 -10.92 -6.20 5.31
N ASP A 72 -12.00 -5.61 5.82
CA ASP A 72 -11.98 -4.47 6.72
C ASP A 72 -11.02 -4.77 7.86
N ALA A 73 -9.81 -4.20 7.77
CA ALA A 73 -8.87 -4.21 8.86
C ALA A 73 -9.41 -3.35 10.00
N VAL A 74 -10.09 -4.02 10.91
CA VAL A 74 -10.35 -3.57 12.27
C VAL A 74 -8.98 -3.26 12.90
N PRO A 75 -8.68 -2.00 13.27
CA PRO A 75 -7.51 -1.71 14.08
C PRO A 75 -7.75 -2.33 15.47
N PRO A 76 -6.78 -3.07 16.04
CA PRO A 76 -6.90 -3.51 17.43
C PRO A 76 -6.87 -2.28 18.35
N GLU A 77 -7.73 -2.29 19.38
CA GLU A 77 -7.78 -1.32 20.49
C GLU A 77 -6.44 -1.16 21.23
#